data_AF-A0ABD5XY27-F1
#
_entry.id   AF-A0ABD5XY27-F1
#
_cell.length_a   1.000
_cell.length_b   1.000
_cell.length_c   1.000
_cell.angle_alpha   90.00
_cell.angle_beta   90.00
_cell.angle_gamma   90.00
#
_symmetry.space_group_name_H-M   'P 1'
#
loop_
_entity.id
_entity.type
_entity.pdbx_description
1 polymer ?
#
loop_
_entity_poly.entity_id
_entity_poly.type
_entity_poly.pdbx_seq_one_letter_code
_entity_poly.pdbx_strand_id
1 'polypeptide(L)'
;MSEQSASDTEYVAPLEQLEGETEVRFQCGIAAGDHFEPGDPEYCPHEPETIVLNEPAFIDERGKIHLPGRPGECPECGNPHEFRFNGVGVFFS
;
A
#
# COMPACT_ATOMS: atom_id res chain seq x y z
N MET A 1 29.26 30.40 10.63
CA MET A 1 29.32 29.18 11.47
C MET A 1 27.88 28.79 11.71
N SER A 2 27.29 27.73 11.16
CA SER A 2 27.77 26.50 10.53
C SER A 2 26.64 26.03 9.60
N GLU A 3 26.89 25.77 8.32
CA GLU A 3 26.99 24.41 7.75
C GLU A 3 25.86 23.46 8.17
N GLN A 4 25.04 23.04 7.20
CA GLN A 4 24.41 21.71 7.03
C GLN A 4 23.59 21.78 5.72
N SER A 5 24.19 21.46 4.57
CA SER A 5 24.43 20.11 4.03
C SER A 5 23.17 19.51 3.39
N ALA A 6 23.29 19.28 2.08
CA ALA A 6 22.28 18.75 1.19
C ALA A 6 21.71 17.41 1.66
N SER A 7 20.40 17.26 1.52
CA SER A 7 19.84 16.01 1.04
C SER A 7 18.98 16.35 -0.18
N ASP A 8 19.57 16.21 -1.36
CA ASP A 8 18.86 16.08 -2.63
C ASP A 8 18.16 14.71 -2.62
N THR A 9 17.26 14.52 -1.65
CA THR A 9 16.37 13.37 -1.60
C THR A 9 15.14 13.86 -2.32
N GLU A 10 15.07 13.59 -3.62
CA GLU A 10 13.85 13.82 -4.40
C GLU A 10 12.68 13.22 -3.61
N TYR A 11 11.74 14.06 -3.20
CA TYR A 11 10.50 13.60 -2.59
C TYR A 11 9.71 12.88 -3.67
N VAL A 12 9.93 11.58 -3.80
CA VAL A 12 9.15 10.71 -4.67
C VAL A 12 7.82 10.47 -3.99
N ALA A 13 6.72 10.83 -4.64
CA ALA A 13 5.39 10.64 -4.08
C ALA A 13 5.23 9.15 -3.72
N PRO A 14 4.56 8.82 -2.60
CA PRO A 14 4.49 7.43 -2.13
C PRO A 14 4.01 6.44 -3.19
N LEU A 15 3.11 6.86 -4.10
CA LEU A 15 2.60 6.02 -5.19
C LEU A 15 3.61 5.80 -6.31
N GLU A 16 4.47 6.78 -6.61
CA GLU A 16 5.52 6.65 -7.65
C GLU A 16 6.54 5.56 -7.28
N GLN A 17 6.68 5.24 -5.98
CA GLN A 17 7.51 4.13 -5.51
C GLN A 17 6.94 2.74 -5.81
N LEU A 18 5.66 2.66 -6.19
CA LEU A 18 5.02 1.42 -6.61
C LEU A 18 5.08 1.24 -8.13
N GLU A 19 5.21 2.32 -8.90
CA GLU A 19 5.18 2.24 -10.36
C GLU A 19 6.32 1.40 -10.92
N GLY A 20 6.00 0.47 -11.80
CA GLY A 20 6.94 -0.49 -12.39
C GLY A 20 7.21 -1.72 -11.52
N GLU A 21 6.80 -1.74 -10.25
CA GLU A 21 6.97 -2.91 -9.39
C GLU A 21 6.03 -4.05 -9.79
N THR A 22 6.56 -5.27 -9.76
CA THR A 22 5.79 -6.50 -10.01
C THR A 22 5.64 -7.34 -8.75
N GLU A 23 6.48 -7.12 -7.74
CA GLU A 23 6.39 -7.74 -6.43
C GLU A 23 6.16 -6.65 -5.39
N VAL A 24 5.03 -6.72 -4.68
CA VAL A 24 4.65 -5.69 -3.71
C VAL A 24 4.25 -6.32 -2.39
N ARG A 25 4.62 -5.66 -1.30
CA ARG A 25 4.20 -6.02 0.05
C ARG A 25 2.77 -5.54 0.28
N PHE A 26 1.84 -6.46 0.28
CA PHE A 26 0.41 -6.27 0.47
C PHE A 26 0.03 -6.45 1.95
N GLN A 27 -0.80 -5.54 2.46
CA GLN A 27 -1.45 -5.67 3.76
C GLN A 27 -2.85 -5.06 3.67
N CYS A 28 -3.78 -5.56 4.50
CA CYS A 28 -5.07 -4.89 4.66
C CYS A 28 -4.86 -3.55 5.34
N GLY A 29 -5.50 -2.48 4.87
CA GLY A 29 -5.38 -1.16 5.48
C GLY A 29 -5.81 -1.14 6.94
N ILE A 30 -6.88 -1.87 7.25
CA ILE A 30 -7.38 -2.08 8.61
C ILE A 30 -6.33 -2.72 9.51
N ALA A 31 -5.70 -3.80 9.04
CA ALA A 31 -4.63 -4.47 9.77
C ALA A 31 -3.40 -3.58 9.91
N ALA A 32 -3.09 -2.78 8.89
CA ALA A 32 -1.97 -1.85 8.88
C ALA A 32 -2.21 -0.58 9.72
N GLY A 33 -3.46 -0.32 10.11
CA GLY A 33 -3.86 0.80 10.93
C GLY A 33 -3.50 0.60 12.40
N ASP A 34 -3.29 -0.63 12.87
CA ASP A 34 -2.98 -0.97 14.28
C ASP A 34 -3.91 -0.27 15.32
N HIS A 35 -5.10 0.18 14.89
CA HIS A 35 -6.01 0.99 15.71
C HIS A 35 -7.05 0.16 16.44
N PHE A 36 -7.06 -1.16 16.23
CA PHE A 36 -8.13 -2.05 16.70
C PHE A 36 -7.56 -3.19 17.55
N GLU A 37 -8.20 -3.46 18.68
CA GLU A 37 -7.84 -4.57 19.58
C GLU A 37 -8.50 -5.89 19.11
N PRO A 38 -7.89 -7.06 19.41
CA PRO A 38 -8.53 -8.35 19.18
C PRO A 38 -9.89 -8.42 19.88
N GLY A 39 -10.98 -8.37 19.09
CA GLY A 39 -12.36 -8.31 19.59
C GLY A 39 -13.19 -7.18 19.00
N ASP A 40 -12.56 -6.21 18.35
CA ASP A 40 -13.28 -5.20 17.57
C ASP A 40 -13.88 -5.82 16.29
N PRO A 41 -15.14 -5.53 15.91
CA PRO A 41 -15.68 -5.96 14.61
C PRO A 41 -14.89 -5.45 13.41
N GLU A 42 -14.14 -4.35 13.57
CA GLU A 42 -13.26 -3.76 12.56
C GLU A 42 -11.81 -4.26 12.72
N TYR A 43 -11.50 -5.20 13.62
CA TYR A 43 -10.15 -5.78 13.72
C TYR A 43 -9.87 -6.71 12.54
N CYS A 44 -8.67 -6.61 11.96
CA CYS A 44 -8.18 -7.51 10.93
C CYS A 44 -6.80 -8.08 11.31
N PRO A 45 -6.66 -9.41 11.47
CA PRO A 45 -5.38 -10.05 11.81
C PRO A 45 -4.43 -10.23 10.62
N HIS A 46 -4.72 -9.61 9.47
CA HIS A 46 -3.96 -9.82 8.24
C HIS A 46 -2.52 -9.31 8.37
N GLU A 47 -1.58 -10.24 8.47
CA GLU A 47 -0.16 -9.95 8.46
C GLU A 47 0.28 -9.48 7.05
N PRO A 48 1.26 -8.57 6.96
CA PRO A 48 1.78 -8.15 5.67
C PRO A 48 2.43 -9.33 4.93
N GLU A 49 2.01 -9.57 3.69
CA GLU A 49 2.57 -10.59 2.81
C GLU A 49 3.09 -9.98 1.51
N THR A 50 3.90 -10.71 0.75
CA THR A 50 4.37 -10.28 -0.57
C THR A 50 3.54 -10.97 -1.63
N ILE A 51 2.96 -10.19 -2.54
CA ILE A 51 2.22 -10.70 -3.70
C ILE A 51 2.94 -10.34 -4.99
N VAL A 52 2.74 -11.18 -6.01
CA VAL A 52 3.19 -10.92 -7.37
C VAL A 52 2.00 -10.41 -8.18
N LEU A 53 2.18 -9.28 -8.84
CA LEU A 53 1.21 -8.68 -9.73
C LEU A 53 1.27 -9.37 -11.11
N ASN A 54 0.14 -9.42 -11.80
CA ASN A 54 0.06 -9.99 -13.15
C ASN A 54 0.82 -9.13 -14.17
N GLU A 55 0.82 -7.81 -13.96
CA GLU A 55 1.56 -6.83 -14.73
C GLU A 55 2.19 -5.82 -13.76
N PRO A 56 3.21 -5.06 -14.18
CA PRO A 56 3.79 -4.01 -13.35
C PRO A 56 2.71 -3.02 -12.88
N ALA A 57 2.82 -2.55 -11.63
CA ALA A 57 1.95 -1.49 -11.17
C ALA A 57 2.18 -0.23 -12.01
N PHE A 58 1.13 0.51 -12.31
CA PHE A 58 1.25 1.73 -13.12
C PHE A 58 0.31 2.81 -12.62
N ILE A 59 0.70 4.06 -12.79
CA ILE A 59 -0.14 5.20 -12.46
C ILE A 59 -0.79 5.69 -13.75
N ASP A 60 -2.12 5.88 -13.74
CA ASP A 60 -2.81 6.43 -14.91
C ASP A 60 -2.63 7.94 -15.02
N GLU A 61 -3.07 8.52 -16.14
CA GLU A 61 -3.04 9.97 -16.41
C GLU A 61 -3.82 10.82 -15.38
N ARG A 62 -4.65 10.18 -14.53
CA ARG A 62 -5.43 10.81 -13.47
C ARG A 62 -4.76 10.68 -12.10
N GLY A 63 -3.57 10.08 -12.02
CA GLY A 63 -2.82 9.88 -10.79
C GLY A 63 -3.32 8.71 -9.95
N LYS A 64 -4.08 7.77 -10.50
CA LYS A 64 -4.53 6.56 -9.78
C LYS A 64 -3.57 5.40 -10.02
N ILE A 65 -3.17 4.74 -8.94
CA ILE A 65 -2.37 3.51 -9.02
C ILE A 65 -3.25 2.33 -9.43
N HIS A 66 -2.76 1.55 -10.39
CA HIS A 66 -3.33 0.28 -10.83
C HIS A 66 -2.37 -0.84 -10.45
N LEU A 67 -2.89 -1.84 -9.74
CA LEU A 67 -2.13 -2.99 -9.23
C LEU A 67 -2.78 -4.27 -9.81
N PRO A 68 -2.50 -4.60 -11.08
CA PRO A 68 -3.17 -5.70 -11.76
C PRO A 68 -2.78 -7.05 -11.15
N GLY A 69 -3.77 -7.88 -10.84
CA GLY A 69 -3.55 -9.16 -10.14
C GLY A 69 -3.57 -9.07 -8.63
N ARG A 70 -3.75 -7.89 -8.03
CA ARG A 70 -3.99 -7.78 -6.59
C ARG A 70 -5.27 -8.51 -6.16
N PRO A 71 -5.38 -8.95 -4.89
CA PRO A 71 -6.64 -9.39 -4.32
C PRO A 71 -7.67 -8.25 -4.36
N GLY A 72 -8.91 -8.57 -4.76
CA GLY A 72 -10.01 -7.60 -4.78
C GLY A 72 -10.49 -7.20 -3.39
N GLU A 73 -10.42 -8.14 -2.45
CA GLU A 73 -10.81 -8.01 -1.05
C GLU A 73 -9.72 -8.60 -0.13
N CYS A 74 -9.67 -8.17 1.12
CA CYS A 74 -8.79 -8.77 2.12
C CYS A 74 -9.24 -10.21 2.40
N PRO A 75 -8.35 -11.21 2.39
CA PRO A 75 -8.72 -12.60 2.66
C PRO A 75 -9.18 -12.85 4.11
N GLU A 76 -8.73 -12.02 5.06
CA GLU A 76 -9.05 -12.18 6.49
C GLU A 76 -10.37 -11.50 6.89
N CYS A 77 -10.57 -10.24 6.49
CA CYS A 77 -11.74 -9.44 6.90
C CYS A 77 -12.72 -9.11 5.76
N GLY A 78 -12.39 -9.45 4.51
CA GLY A 78 -13.22 -9.14 3.35
C GLY A 78 -13.25 -7.65 2.95
N ASN A 79 -12.41 -6.79 3.55
CA ASN A 79 -12.38 -5.36 3.20
C ASN A 79 -11.91 -5.15 1.75
N PRO A 80 -12.69 -4.51 0.87
CA PRO A 80 -12.29 -4.22 -0.51
C PRO A 80 -11.76 -2.78 -0.70
N HIS A 81 -11.85 -1.93 0.32
CA HIS A 81 -11.68 -0.49 0.18
C HIS A 81 -10.27 0.01 0.49
N GLU A 82 -9.60 -0.58 1.48
CA GLU A 82 -8.35 -0.03 2.00
C GLU A 82 -7.26 -1.10 2.08
N PHE A 83 -6.14 -0.81 1.43
CA PHE A 83 -4.97 -1.68 1.41
C PHE A 83 -3.69 -0.87 1.50
N ARG A 84 -2.63 -1.54 1.95
CA ARG A 84 -1.29 -0.98 2.02
C ARG A 84 -0.37 -1.76 1.12
N PHE A 85 0.32 -1.08 0.21
CA PHE A 85 1.30 -1.65 -0.72
C PHE A 85 2.67 -1.02 -0.47
N ASN A 86 3.68 -1.81 -0.13
CA ASN A 86 5.02 -1.33 0.26
C ASN A 86 4.99 -0.20 1.33
N GLY A 87 4.00 -0.23 2.23
CA GLY A 87 3.81 0.81 3.26
C GLY A 87 2.99 2.03 2.81
N VAL A 88 2.61 2.10 1.54
CA VAL A 88 1.78 3.15 0.94
C VAL A 88 0.31 2.79 1.06
N GLY A 89 -0.49 3.66 1.69
CA GLY A 89 -1.94 3.47 1.79
C GLY A 89 -2.63 3.77 0.47
N VAL A 90 -3.41 2.82 -0.05
CA VAL A 90 -4.18 2.92 -1.28
C VAL A 90 -5.64 2.64 -0.99
N PHE A 91 -6.48 3.59 -1.38
CA PHE A 91 -7.93 3.49 -1.22
C PHE A 91 -8.59 3.22 -2.57
N PHE A 92 -9.38 2.16 -2.64
CA PHE A 92 -10.17 1.79 -3.80
C PHE A 92 -11.64 2.14 -3.52
N SER A 93 -12.14 3.07 -4.32
CA SER A 93 -13.54 3.53 -4.33
C SER A 93 -14.38 2.72 -5.31
#